data_AF-A0A4U0H426-F1
#
_entry.id   AF-A0A4U0H426-F1
#
_cell.length_a   1.000
_cell.length_b   1.000
_cell.length_c   1.000
_cell.angle_alpha   90.00
_cell.angle_beta   90.00
_cell.angle_gamma   90.00
#
_symmetry.space_group_name_H-M   'P 1'
#
loop_
_entity.id
_entity.type
_entity.pdbx_description
1 polymer ?
#
loop_
_entity_poly.entity_id
_entity_poly.type
_entity_poly.pdbx_seq_one_letter_code
_entity_poly.pdbx_strand_id
1 'polypeptide(L)' 'MVALAKFFEVDPAYLTEETGELPERIERELQLLKKMRRNKLKSIAARTLGDIDSKTLDAINALLDDVNAFESEDPQSD' A
#
# COMPACT_ATOMS: atom_id res chain seq x y z
N MET A 1 -21.96 8.54 10.91
CA MET A 1 -21.52 7.65 9.81
C MET A 1 -22.26 7.91 8.50
N VAL A 2 -23.59 8.04 8.48
CA VAL A 2 -24.39 8.31 7.25
C VAL A 2 -23.95 9.56 6.48
N ALA A 3 -23.55 10.64 7.18
CA ALA A 3 -23.07 11.86 6.54
C ALA A 3 -21.76 11.65 5.74
N LEU A 4 -20.86 10.80 6.24
CA LEU A 4 -19.59 10.49 5.58
C LEU A 4 -19.83 9.58 4.36
N ALA A 5 -20.71 8.59 4.50
CA ALA A 5 -21.11 7.72 3.40
C ALA A 5 -21.75 8.51 2.25
N LYS A 6 -22.63 9.47 2.58
CA LYS A 6 -23.25 10.36 1.59
C LYS A 6 -22.24 11.27 0.89
N PHE A 7 -21.23 11.77 1.61
CA PHE A 7 -20.18 12.61 1.03
C PHE A 7 -19.35 11.86 -0.01
N PHE A 8 -19.06 10.58 0.25
CA PHE A 8 -18.31 9.72 -0.67
C PHE A 8 -19.18 8.99 -1.69
N GLU A 9 -20.51 9.19 -1.67
CA GLU A 9 -21.49 8.48 -2.50
C GLU A 9 -21.41 6.94 -2.37
N VAL A 10 -21.21 6.46 -1.13
CA VAL A 10 -21.09 5.03 -0.81
C VAL A 10 -22.24 4.58 0.08
N ASP A 11 -22.56 3.29 0.06
CA ASP A 11 -23.51 2.71 1.01
C ASP A 11 -22.97 2.87 2.45
N PRO A 12 -23.75 3.36 3.43
CA PRO A 12 -23.33 3.39 4.82
C PRO A 12 -22.83 2.06 5.37
N ALA A 13 -23.36 0.92 4.88
CA ALA A 13 -22.94 -0.42 5.25
C ALA A 13 -21.44 -0.65 4.97
N TYR A 14 -20.92 -0.04 3.90
CA TYR A 14 -19.50 -0.12 3.54
C TYR A 14 -18.56 0.42 4.64
N LEU A 15 -19.01 1.41 5.41
CA LEU A 15 -18.18 2.00 6.47
C LEU A 15 -18.30 1.25 7.81
N THR A 16 -19.26 0.33 7.93
CA THR A 16 -19.58 -0.38 9.18
C THR A 16 -19.31 -1.88 9.11
N GLU A 17 -19.34 -2.47 7.92
CA GLU A 17 -19.06 -3.88 7.70
C GLU A 17 -17.60 -4.07 7.28
N GLU A 18 -16.81 -4.69 8.15
CA GLU A 18 -15.39 -4.97 7.91
C GLU A 18 -15.16 -5.98 6.76
N THR A 19 -16.14 -6.83 6.49
CA THR A 19 -16.10 -7.85 5.42
C THR A 19 -17.17 -7.64 4.34
N GLY A 20 -17.76 -6.45 4.27
CA GLY A 20 -18.79 -6.13 3.28
C GLY A 20 -18.24 -6.16 1.85
N GLU A 21 -19.10 -6.46 0.88
CA GLU A 21 -18.71 -6.46 -0.53
C GLU A 21 -18.39 -5.03 -1.00
N LEU A 22 -17.13 -4.76 -1.36
CA LEU A 22 -16.70 -3.46 -1.82
C LEU A 22 -17.28 -3.18 -3.22
N PRO A 23 -18.05 -2.09 -3.42
CA PRO A 23 -18.54 -1.73 -4.74
C PRO A 23 -17.39 -1.60 -5.75
N GLU A 24 -17.56 -2.18 -6.94
CA GLU A 24 -16.52 -2.23 -7.98
C GLU A 24 -15.94 -0.84 -8.34
N ARG A 25 -16.77 0.21 -8.28
CA ARG A 25 -16.34 1.61 -8.48
C ARG A 25 -15.30 2.05 -7.46
N ILE A 26 -15.48 1.71 -6.18
CA ILE A 26 -14.56 2.09 -5.11
C ILE A 26 -13.27 1.28 -5.19
N GLU A 27 -13.36 -0.02 -5.47
CA GLU A 27 -12.18 -0.87 -5.70
C GLU A 27 -11.30 -0.28 -6.81
N ARG A 28 -11.90 0.09 -7.96
CA ARG A 28 -11.17 0.71 -9.07
C ARG A 28 -10.47 2.01 -8.66
N GLU A 29 -11.15 2.86 -7.89
CA GLU A 29 -10.58 4.15 -7.44
C GLU A 29 -9.45 3.95 -6.43
N LEU A 30 -9.60 3.01 -5.48
CA LEU A 30 -8.53 2.63 -4.55
C LEU A 30 -7.31 2.05 -5.28
N GLN A 31 -7.53 1.21 -6.29
CA GLN A 31 -6.45 0.69 -7.12
C GLN A 31 -5.74 1.79 -7.90
N LEU A 32 -6.48 2.79 -8.39
CA LEU A 32 -5.90 3.98 -9.03
C LEU A 32 -5.05 4.78 -8.04
N LEU A 33 -5.56 5.09 -6.85
CA LEU A 33 -4.82 5.78 -5.79
C LEU A 33 -3.55 5.01 -5.40
N LYS A 34 -3.63 3.69 -5.26
CA LYS A 34 -2.48 2.82 -4.96
C LYS A 34 -1.44 2.85 -6.08
N LYS A 35 -1.86 2.90 -7.35
CA LYS A 35 -0.95 3.10 -8.50
C LYS A 35 -0.31 4.48 -8.48
N MET A 36 -1.09 5.54 -8.24
CA MET A 36 -0.59 6.92 -8.17
C MET A 36 0.43 7.09 -7.03
N ARG A 37 0.15 6.55 -5.84
CA ARG A 37 1.05 6.58 -4.69
C ARG A 37 2.36 5.86 -5.00
N ARG A 38 2.30 4.66 -5.61
CA ARG A 38 3.50 3.94 -6.06
C ARG A 38 4.30 4.72 -7.10
N ASN A 39 3.64 5.32 -8.08
CA ASN A 39 4.32 6.12 -9.11
C ASN A 39 4.97 7.38 -8.52
N LYS A 40 4.30 8.04 -7.58
CA LYS A 40 4.86 9.17 -6.85
C LYS A 40 6.08 8.74 -6.03
N LEU A 41 5.99 7.61 -5.34
CA LEU A 41 7.09 7.06 -4.56
C LEU A 41 8.27 6.67 -5.47
N LYS A 42 8.02 6.02 -6.61
CA LYS A 42 9.04 5.73 -7.63
C LYS A 42 9.67 7.00 -8.18
N SER A 43 8.89 8.05 -8.43
CA SER A 43 9.42 9.34 -8.91
C SER A 43 10.27 10.06 -7.87
N ILE A 44 9.90 9.98 -6.60
CA ILE A 44 10.71 10.50 -5.48
C ILE A 44 11.98 9.66 -5.36
N ALA A 45 11.85 8.34 -5.29
CA ALA A 45 12.97 7.41 -5.21
C ALA A 45 13.93 7.60 -6.38
N ALA A 46 13.47 7.68 -7.63
CA ALA A 46 14.31 7.91 -8.80
C ALA A 46 15.07 9.25 -8.75
N ARG A 47 14.49 10.29 -8.13
CA ARG A 47 15.16 11.58 -7.92
C ARG A 47 16.18 11.52 -6.78
N THR A 48 15.91 10.74 -5.74
CA THR A 48 16.81 10.52 -4.60
C THR A 48 17.94 9.53 -4.95
N LEU A 49 17.66 8.56 -5.81
CA LEU A 49 18.57 7.52 -6.30
C LEU A 49 19.45 7.99 -7.47
N GLY A 50 19.21 9.18 -8.01
CA GLY A 50 20.06 9.75 -9.07
C GLY A 50 21.53 9.88 -8.64
N ASP A 51 21.80 9.97 -7.34
CA ASP A 51 23.14 10.03 -6.74
C ASP A 51 23.56 8.73 -6.01
N ILE A 52 22.77 7.65 -6.12
CA ILE A 52 23.03 6.40 -5.41
C ILE A 52 23.54 5.36 -6.40
N ASP A 53 24.76 4.89 -6.18
CA ASP A 53 25.39 3.89 -7.03
C ASP A 53 24.71 2.51 -6.89
N SER A 54 24.82 1.67 -7.92
CA SER A 54 24.15 0.37 -7.97
C SER A 54 24.47 -0.53 -6.77
N LYS A 55 25.67 -0.42 -6.20
CA LYS A 55 26.10 -1.22 -5.05
C LYS A 55 25.31 -0.87 -3.79
N THR A 56 24.93 0.40 -3.63
CA THR A 56 24.12 0.86 -2.49
C THR A 56 22.67 0.42 -2.64
N LEU A 57 22.13 0.37 -3.86
CA LEU A 57 20.83 -0.22 -4.16
C LEU A 57 20.78 -1.71 -3.84
N ASP A 58 21.81 -2.46 -4.21
CA ASP A 58 21.91 -3.89 -3.93
C ASP A 58 21.97 -4.16 -2.42
N ALA A 59 22.67 -3.32 -1.65
CA ALA A 59 22.72 -3.41 -0.19
C ALA A 59 21.37 -3.10 0.47
N ILE A 60 20.59 -2.14 -0.05
CA ILE A 60 19.24 -1.85 0.45
C ILE A 60 18.28 -3.02 0.15
N ASN A 61 18.36 -3.59 -1.05
CA ASN A 61 17.52 -4.75 -1.41
C ASN A 61 17.84 -5.95 -0.52
N ALA A 62 19.12 -6.25 -0.29
CA ALA A 62 19.53 -7.31 0.63
C ALA A 62 18.99 -7.09 2.05
N LEU A 63 19.04 -5.86 2.56
CA LEU A 63 18.48 -5.52 3.87
C LEU A 63 16.95 -5.70 3.93
N LEU A 64 16.23 -5.32 2.86
CA LEU A 64 14.78 -5.50 2.77
C LEU A 64 14.37 -6.96 2.66
N ASP A 65 15.15 -7.76 1.93
CA ASP A 65 14.94 -9.21 1.82
C ASP A 65 15.17 -9.90 3.17
N ASP A 66 16.22 -9.49 3.91
CA ASP A 66 16.46 -9.97 5.28
C ASP A 66 15.29 -9.62 6.21
N VAL A 67 14.80 -8.38 6.19
CA VAL A 67 13.64 -7.95 7.01
C VAL A 67 12.38 -8.75 6.67
N ASN A 68 12.09 -8.96 5.38
CA ASN A 68 10.95 -9.80 4.97
C ASN A 68 11.14 -11.27 5.40
N ALA A 69 12.37 -11.78 5.39
CA ALA A 69 12.68 -13.12 5.89
C ALA A 69 12.43 -13.21 7.41
N PHE A 70 12.83 -12.21 8.19
CA PHE A 70 12.53 -12.13 9.62
C PHE A 70 11.02 -12.08 9.91
N GLU A 71 10.24 -11.33 9.13
CA GLU A 71 8.78 -11.27 9.30
C GLU A 71 8.06 -12.56 8.88
N SER A 72 8.70 -13.42 8.09
CA SER A 72 8.15 -14.72 7.67
C SER A 72 8.59 -15.91 8.53
N GLU A 73 9.53 -15.70 9.45
CA GLU A 73 9.99 -16.69 10.45
C GLU A 73 9.36 -16.49 11.84
N ASP A 74 8.22 -15.79 11.96
CA ASP A 74 7.31 -15.95 13.10
C ASP A 74 6.31 -17.10 12.81
N PRO A 75 6.59 -18.36 13.18
CA PRO A 75 5.56 -19.36 13.34
C PRO A 75 4.79 -19.01 14.63
N GLN A 76 3.48 -18.92 14.52
CA GLN A 76 2.53 -18.78 15.63
C GLN A 76 3.04 -19.41 16.95
N SER A 77 3.05 -18.63 18.03
CA SER A 77 3.14 -19.16 19.39
C SER A 77 2.06 -18.50 20.26
N ASP A 78 1.08 -19.34 20.62
CA ASP A 78 -0.07 -19.21 21.53
C ASP A 78 -1.18 -18.17 21.28
#